data_AF-A0A7S2C867-F1
#
_entry.id   AF-A0A7S2C867-F1
#
_cell.length_a   1.000
_cell.length_b   1.000
_cell.length_c   1.000
_cell.angle_alpha   90.00
_cell.angle_beta   90.00
_cell.angle_gamma   90.00
#
_symmetry.space_group_name_H-M   'P 1'
#
loop_
_entity.id
_entity.type
_entity.pdbx_description
1 polymer ?
#
loop_
_entity_poly.entity_id
_entity_poly.type
_entity_poly.pdbx_seq_one_letter_code
_entity_poly.pdbx_strand_id
1 'polypeptide(L)'
;MVRATATCKPIVALIDPDASRGGLTLEQVHERLVQAEGFYAKWGFATCTSAVAAAVTTSSVTTSAIASTFLTATITTAAVTAATVIATGRAATTNADAANPTPSAQELYESLFAEPPIEWNRLGCFQDVTMRLIAEAILPAERSGRTYVQGELVNCSPTLSLPTGDASFHVYCSPHNPGAADLMAELAEAHGLRIEKAQAGGTALGGGTAFKEGAAPAPASASETSQHPGGVRWSRRAHREMTSKEKTNRERTSQMSTRGRRGGGSRATQAPLEVTSMLEDLPRCQQFVLLLTGQTWTGGERSAALAAEVEMAMQLEIPILLAHEMPGLGQEGRHGVEFSTFFACDEGATPNSLLRAGIYSKIATALKGGAWRKASMVLLLQGVQSANNAELKEASKDERSTTLGARSSTSSRRGRLTLRPVVSVRSRANRAAKQLADMLPDPQAEKRTTYDEVLRHVATESAASTDVAEVV
;
A
#
# COMPACT_ATOMS: atom_id res chain seq x y z
N MET A 1 -11.82 -26.16 9.37
CA MET A 1 -12.83 -25.10 9.49
C MET A 1 -14.14 -25.66 10.05
N VAL A 2 -14.88 -26.51 9.32
CA VAL A 2 -16.14 -27.14 9.78
C VAL A 2 -16.09 -27.64 11.23
N ARG A 3 -15.12 -28.51 11.56
CA ARG A 3 -14.93 -29.00 12.94
C ARG A 3 -14.57 -27.90 13.95
N ALA A 4 -13.81 -26.88 13.54
CA ALA A 4 -13.43 -25.79 14.43
C ALA A 4 -14.67 -24.96 14.79
N THR A 5 -15.47 -24.56 13.80
CA THR A 5 -16.75 -23.88 14.01
C THR A 5 -17.72 -24.71 14.84
N ALA A 6 -17.90 -26.00 14.52
CA ALA A 6 -18.76 -26.91 15.29
C ALA A 6 -18.30 -27.11 16.76
N THR A 7 -17.02 -26.84 17.07
CA THR A 7 -16.47 -26.93 18.44
C THR A 7 -16.19 -25.57 19.05
N CYS A 8 -16.70 -24.48 18.45
CA CYS A 8 -16.48 -23.09 18.87
C CYS A 8 -14.98 -22.77 19.09
N LYS A 9 -14.10 -23.38 18.31
CA LYS A 9 -12.67 -23.06 18.34
C LYS A 9 -12.44 -21.76 17.59
N PRO A 10 -11.64 -20.83 18.14
CA PRO A 10 -11.33 -19.59 17.46
C PRO A 10 -10.61 -19.87 16.14
N ILE A 11 -11.01 -19.15 15.09
CA ILE A 11 -10.42 -19.21 13.75
C ILE A 11 -9.85 -17.84 13.44
N VAL A 12 -8.58 -17.79 13.04
CA VAL A 12 -7.96 -16.55 12.56
C VAL A 12 -8.03 -16.57 11.04
N ALA A 13 -8.84 -15.68 10.46
CA ALA A 13 -8.94 -15.53 9.02
C ALA A 13 -7.73 -14.76 8.48
N LEU A 14 -7.09 -15.32 7.44
CA LEU A 14 -6.05 -14.65 6.66
C LEU A 14 -6.58 -14.39 5.26
N ILE A 15 -6.42 -13.16 4.76
CA ILE A 15 -6.85 -12.79 3.41
C ILE A 15 -5.69 -12.20 2.61
N ASP A 16 -5.49 -12.69 1.39
CA ASP A 16 -4.57 -12.08 0.43
C ASP A 16 -5.39 -11.16 -0.49
N PRO A 17 -5.21 -9.83 -0.45
CA PRO A 17 -5.99 -8.91 -1.28
C PRO A 17 -5.55 -8.93 -2.74
N ASP A 18 -4.41 -9.55 -3.08
CA ASP A 18 -3.89 -9.58 -4.45
C ASP A 18 -4.61 -10.63 -5.30
N ALA A 19 -5.63 -10.18 -6.03
CA ALA A 19 -6.40 -11.02 -6.94
C ALA A 19 -5.53 -11.67 -8.03
N SER A 20 -4.44 -11.02 -8.46
CA SER A 20 -3.55 -11.53 -9.49
C SER A 20 -2.78 -12.79 -9.05
N ARG A 21 -2.71 -13.02 -7.73
CA ARG A 21 -2.08 -14.20 -7.11
C ARG A 21 -3.08 -15.21 -6.55
N GLY A 22 -4.35 -15.09 -6.95
CA GLY A 22 -5.42 -15.96 -6.47
C GLY A 22 -6.00 -15.55 -5.12
N GLY A 23 -5.76 -14.32 -4.68
CA GLY A 23 -6.51 -13.68 -3.60
C GLY A 23 -8.01 -13.67 -3.93
N LEU A 24 -8.84 -13.84 -2.90
CA LEU A 24 -10.30 -13.85 -3.03
C LEU A 24 -10.89 -12.68 -2.27
N THR A 25 -11.92 -12.07 -2.83
CA THR A 25 -12.75 -11.12 -2.08
C THR A 25 -13.57 -11.84 -1.01
N LEU A 26 -14.05 -11.11 -0.01
CA LEU A 26 -14.91 -11.68 1.04
C LEU A 26 -16.18 -12.31 0.46
N GLU A 27 -16.75 -11.69 -0.58
CA GLU A 27 -17.91 -12.22 -1.32
C GLU A 27 -17.56 -13.54 -2.03
N GLN A 28 -16.43 -13.59 -2.73
CA GLN A 28 -15.97 -14.83 -3.37
C GLN A 28 -15.69 -15.95 -2.38
N VAL A 29 -15.19 -15.62 -1.17
CA VAL A 29 -15.04 -16.61 -0.10
C VAL A 29 -16.41 -17.14 0.32
N HIS A 30 -17.41 -16.27 0.52
CA HIS A 30 -18.78 -16.68 0.86
C HIS A 30 -19.38 -17.60 -0.20
N GLU A 31 -19.31 -17.21 -1.48
CA GLU A 31 -19.81 -18.01 -2.60
C GLU A 31 -19.16 -19.40 -2.64
N ARG A 32 -17.85 -19.48 -2.42
CA ARG A 32 -17.14 -20.77 -2.37
C ARG A 32 -17.54 -21.62 -1.18
N LEU A 33 -17.86 -21.02 -0.03
CA LEU A 33 -18.40 -21.75 1.12
C LEU A 33 -19.77 -22.34 0.82
N VAL A 34 -20.66 -21.56 0.16
CA VAL A 34 -21.98 -22.02 -0.28
C VAL A 34 -21.86 -23.18 -1.27
N GLN A 35 -20.95 -23.07 -2.25
CA GLN A 35 -20.69 -24.18 -3.17
C GLN A 35 -20.15 -25.42 -2.44
N ALA A 36 -19.28 -25.24 -1.45
CA ALA A 36 -18.70 -26.33 -0.66
C ALA A 36 -19.73 -27.06 0.20
N GLU A 37 -20.75 -26.37 0.70
CA GLU A 37 -21.84 -26.96 1.49
C GLU A 37 -22.59 -28.06 0.72
N GLY A 38 -22.76 -27.91 -0.60
CA GLY A 38 -23.33 -28.94 -1.46
C GLY A 38 -22.54 -30.27 -1.47
N PHE A 39 -21.27 -30.27 -1.05
CA PHE A 39 -20.43 -31.46 -0.97
C PHE A 39 -20.36 -32.08 0.42
N TYR A 40 -21.01 -31.52 1.43
CA TYR A 40 -20.90 -31.99 2.83
C TYR A 40 -21.31 -33.44 3.01
N ALA A 41 -22.43 -33.86 2.40
CA ALA A 41 -22.87 -35.25 2.43
C ALA A 41 -21.83 -36.20 1.82
N LYS A 42 -21.20 -35.80 0.71
CA LYS A 42 -20.14 -36.58 0.04
C LYS A 42 -18.89 -36.72 0.92
N TRP A 43 -18.60 -35.72 1.77
CA TRP A 43 -17.47 -35.73 2.69
C TRP A 43 -17.80 -36.38 4.06
N GLY A 44 -19.01 -36.92 4.22
CA GLY A 44 -19.44 -37.59 5.46
C GLY A 44 -19.87 -36.64 6.58
N PHE A 45 -20.14 -35.37 6.28
CA PHE A 45 -20.73 -34.43 7.23
C PHE A 45 -22.26 -34.59 7.22
N ALA A 46 -22.87 -34.71 8.41
CA ALA A 46 -24.31 -34.81 8.55
C ALA A 46 -24.96 -33.44 8.28
N THR A 47 -25.72 -33.31 7.19
CA THR A 47 -26.44 -32.07 6.88
C THR A 47 -27.68 -31.91 7.78
N CYS A 48 -27.82 -30.76 8.43
CA CYS A 48 -28.89 -30.51 9.40
C CYS A 48 -30.30 -30.57 8.78
N THR A 49 -30.39 -30.36 7.46
CA THR A 49 -31.65 -30.34 6.68
C THR A 49 -32.42 -31.66 6.75
N SER A 50 -31.73 -32.79 6.92
CA SER A 50 -32.38 -34.10 7.00
C SER A 50 -33.07 -34.34 8.35
N ALA A 51 -32.51 -33.81 9.44
CA ALA A 51 -33.04 -34.02 10.79
C ALA A 51 -34.34 -33.24 11.04
N VAL A 52 -34.43 -32.00 10.53
CA VAL A 52 -35.65 -31.18 10.69
C VAL A 52 -36.79 -31.71 9.81
N ALA A 53 -36.51 -32.15 8.58
CA ALA A 53 -37.53 -32.77 7.73
C ALA A 53 -38.06 -34.09 8.34
N ALA A 54 -37.19 -34.91 8.96
CA ALA A 54 -37.60 -36.11 9.66
C ALA A 54 -38.44 -35.82 10.93
N ALA A 55 -38.08 -34.79 11.69
CA ALA A 55 -38.82 -34.37 12.90
C ALA A 55 -40.18 -33.72 12.58
N VAL A 56 -40.27 -32.97 11.48
CA VAL A 56 -41.54 -32.38 11.02
C VAL A 56 -42.47 -33.45 10.44
N THR A 57 -41.92 -34.46 9.75
CA THR A 57 -42.73 -35.58 9.20
C THR A 57 -43.25 -36.51 10.30
N THR A 58 -42.56 -36.62 11.44
CA THR A 58 -43.04 -37.42 12.60
C THR A 58 -44.02 -36.66 13.49
N SER A 59 -44.02 -35.32 13.47
CA SER A 59 -44.97 -34.50 14.23
C SER A 59 -46.32 -34.28 13.51
N SER A 60 -46.39 -34.49 12.19
CA SER A 60 -47.65 -34.37 11.45
C SER A 60 -48.62 -35.55 11.65
N VAL A 61 -48.17 -36.65 12.26
CA VAL A 61 -49.02 -37.84 12.52
C VAL A 61 -49.75 -37.77 13.87
N THR A 62 -49.42 -36.82 14.76
CA THR A 62 -50.10 -36.66 16.07
C THR A 62 -50.96 -35.42 16.21
N THR A 63 -51.08 -34.59 15.17
CA THR A 63 -51.91 -33.37 15.19
C THR A 63 -53.22 -33.51 14.41
N SER A 64 -53.82 -34.71 14.44
CA SER A 64 -55.21 -34.97 14.00
C SER A 64 -56.18 -35.19 15.18
N ALA A 65 -55.67 -35.14 16.43
CA ALA A 65 -56.51 -35.15 17.62
C ALA A 65 -56.15 -33.95 18.48
N ILE A 66 -57.16 -33.19 18.93
CA ILE A 66 -57.09 -31.92 19.66
C ILE A 66 -57.14 -30.68 18.75
N ALA A 67 -58.18 -30.63 17.91
CA ALA A 67 -58.82 -29.40 17.49
C ALA A 67 -60.06 -29.16 18.39
N SER A 68 -59.83 -28.76 19.63
CA SER A 68 -60.77 -27.91 20.38
C SER A 68 -60.20 -27.54 21.73
N THR A 69 -60.36 -26.25 22.03
CA THR A 69 -60.21 -25.56 23.31
C THR A 69 -58.84 -24.95 23.64
N PHE A 70 -58.92 -23.65 23.93
CA PHE A 70 -57.95 -22.76 24.58
C PHE A 70 -56.92 -22.00 23.72
N LEU A 71 -57.44 -20.96 23.06
CA LEU A 71 -56.82 -19.63 23.10
C LEU A 71 -56.69 -19.19 24.58
N THR A 72 -55.64 -18.46 24.94
CA THR A 72 -55.36 -17.81 26.25
C THR A 72 -54.45 -18.55 27.25
N ALA A 73 -53.36 -19.20 26.81
CA ALA A 73 -52.27 -19.61 27.72
C ALA A 73 -50.87 -19.62 27.07
N THR A 74 -50.64 -18.79 26.05
CA THR A 74 -49.47 -18.92 25.16
C THR A 74 -48.21 -18.15 25.60
N ILE A 75 -48.25 -17.37 26.68
CA ILE A 75 -47.11 -16.52 27.08
C ILE A 75 -46.30 -17.11 28.25
N THR A 76 -46.89 -17.94 29.11
CA THR A 76 -46.20 -18.43 30.33
C THR A 76 -45.43 -19.74 30.11
N THR A 77 -45.84 -20.57 29.16
CA THR A 77 -45.23 -21.90 28.94
C THR A 77 -43.90 -21.82 28.18
N ALA A 78 -43.71 -20.82 27.31
CA ALA A 78 -42.45 -20.62 26.59
C ALA A 78 -41.27 -20.28 27.52
N ALA A 79 -41.54 -19.56 28.63
CA ALA A 79 -40.53 -19.19 29.61
C ALA A 79 -40.10 -20.35 30.52
N VAL A 80 -41.02 -21.27 30.85
CA VAL A 80 -40.72 -22.42 31.73
C VAL A 80 -39.97 -23.53 30.99
N THR A 81 -40.24 -23.73 29.70
CA THR A 81 -39.48 -24.68 28.88
C THR A 81 -38.05 -24.19 28.61
N ALA A 82 -37.87 -22.88 28.38
CA ALA A 82 -36.52 -22.30 28.23
C ALA A 82 -35.67 -22.40 29.51
N ALA A 83 -36.29 -22.24 30.69
CA ALA A 83 -35.57 -22.35 31.97
C ALA A 83 -35.24 -23.80 32.37
N THR A 84 -36.08 -24.78 31.99
CA THR A 84 -35.85 -26.19 32.33
C THR A 84 -34.77 -26.84 31.45
N VAL A 85 -34.64 -26.42 30.20
CA VAL A 85 -33.58 -26.92 29.29
C VAL A 85 -32.18 -26.45 29.71
N ILE A 86 -32.06 -25.34 30.45
CA ILE A 86 -30.77 -24.82 30.91
C ILE A 86 -30.31 -25.52 32.21
N ALA A 87 -31.21 -26.09 33.02
CA ALA A 87 -30.88 -26.58 34.36
C ALA A 87 -30.50 -28.08 34.45
N THR A 88 -30.90 -28.93 33.50
CA THR A 88 -30.67 -30.39 33.56
C THR A 88 -29.46 -30.89 32.74
N GLY A 89 -28.74 -30.04 32.04
CA GLY A 89 -27.69 -30.44 31.10
C GLY A 89 -26.28 -30.69 31.66
N ARG A 90 -26.06 -30.80 32.99
CA ARG A 90 -24.70 -30.77 33.56
C ARG A 90 -24.24 -32.01 34.33
N ALA A 91 -24.98 -33.11 34.31
CA ALA A 91 -24.59 -34.32 35.04
C ALA A 91 -24.87 -35.61 34.25
N ALA A 92 -23.98 -35.98 33.32
CA ALA A 92 -23.64 -37.36 32.96
C ALA A 92 -22.58 -37.37 31.84
N THR A 93 -21.31 -37.48 32.23
CA THR A 93 -20.18 -37.71 31.34
C THR A 93 -20.03 -39.19 31.04
N THR A 94 -20.65 -39.69 29.96
CA THR A 94 -20.22 -40.94 29.29
C THR A 94 -20.64 -40.89 27.81
N ASN A 95 -19.64 -40.77 26.91
CA ASN A 95 -19.73 -40.95 25.44
C ASN A 95 -20.79 -40.12 24.67
N ALA A 96 -21.04 -38.90 25.11
CA ALA A 96 -21.80 -37.91 24.35
C ALA A 96 -20.88 -37.10 23.42
N ASP A 97 -20.27 -37.75 22.42
CA ASP A 97 -20.05 -37.09 21.11
C ASP A 97 -21.44 -36.95 20.45
N ALA A 98 -22.37 -36.27 21.13
CA ALA A 98 -23.64 -35.86 20.58
C ALA A 98 -23.27 -35.05 19.34
N ALA A 99 -23.63 -35.56 18.17
CA ALA A 99 -23.19 -35.05 16.89
C ALA A 99 -23.55 -33.56 16.79
N ASN A 100 -22.59 -32.68 17.06
CA ASN A 100 -22.79 -31.26 16.82
C ASN A 100 -23.19 -31.13 15.34
N PRO A 101 -24.33 -30.49 15.05
CA PRO A 101 -24.80 -30.36 13.68
C PRO A 101 -23.70 -29.72 12.84
N THR A 102 -23.52 -30.20 11.61
CA THR A 102 -22.55 -29.60 10.69
C THR A 102 -22.98 -28.15 10.44
N PRO A 103 -22.12 -27.15 10.70
CA PRO A 103 -22.44 -25.76 10.44
C PRO A 103 -22.67 -25.53 8.94
N SER A 104 -23.66 -24.71 8.61
CA SER A 104 -23.95 -24.22 7.26
C SER A 104 -22.83 -23.32 6.71
N ALA A 105 -22.84 -23.03 5.40
CA ALA A 105 -21.89 -22.09 4.81
C ALA A 105 -21.97 -20.70 5.45
N GLN A 106 -23.17 -20.25 5.81
CA GLN A 106 -23.38 -18.96 6.47
C GLN A 106 -22.78 -18.95 7.87
N GLU A 107 -23.03 -19.98 8.69
CA GLU A 107 -22.45 -20.09 10.03
C GLU A 107 -20.91 -20.18 9.97
N LEU A 108 -20.36 -20.83 8.94
CA LEU A 108 -18.93 -20.87 8.71
C LEU A 108 -18.36 -19.51 8.33
N TYR A 109 -19.05 -18.77 7.47
CA TYR A 109 -18.65 -17.43 7.06
C TYR A 109 -18.67 -16.47 8.24
N GLU A 110 -19.76 -16.45 9.01
CA GLU A 110 -19.89 -15.65 10.23
C GLU A 110 -18.85 -16.03 11.26
N SER A 111 -18.58 -17.34 11.45
CA SER A 111 -17.54 -17.80 12.36
C SER A 111 -16.13 -17.43 11.89
N LEU A 112 -15.87 -17.43 10.58
CA LEU A 112 -14.56 -17.12 10.00
C LEU A 112 -14.25 -15.62 10.10
N PHE A 113 -15.25 -14.78 9.89
CA PHE A 113 -15.14 -13.32 9.90
C PHE A 113 -15.81 -12.66 11.11
N ALA A 114 -15.97 -13.42 12.21
CA ALA A 114 -16.43 -12.89 13.50
C ALA A 114 -15.47 -11.82 14.02
N GLU A 115 -14.18 -11.97 13.71
CA GLU A 115 -13.14 -10.97 13.90
C GLU A 115 -12.67 -10.45 12.52
N PRO A 116 -12.20 -9.19 12.44
CA PRO A 116 -11.65 -8.65 11.19
C PRO A 116 -10.51 -9.54 10.65
N PRO A 117 -10.53 -9.91 9.36
CA PRO A 117 -9.48 -10.75 8.79
C PRO A 117 -8.14 -10.04 8.78
N ILE A 118 -7.07 -10.79 8.99
CA ILE A 118 -5.70 -10.27 8.92
C ILE A 118 -5.22 -10.36 7.47
N GLU A 119 -4.77 -9.24 6.92
CA GLU A 119 -4.16 -9.21 5.60
C GLU A 119 -2.84 -10.00 5.59
N TRP A 120 -2.74 -10.97 4.69
CA TRP A 120 -1.54 -11.73 4.43
C TRP A 120 -0.66 -10.99 3.42
N ASN A 121 0.42 -10.39 3.91
CA ASN A 121 1.34 -9.65 3.06
C ASN A 121 2.50 -10.54 2.57
N ARG A 122 2.93 -10.37 1.32
CA ARG A 122 4.03 -11.13 0.72
C ARG A 122 5.38 -10.42 0.78
N LEU A 123 5.39 -9.13 1.10
CA LEU A 123 6.63 -8.37 1.26
C LEU A 123 7.22 -8.66 2.64
N GLY A 124 8.47 -9.10 2.69
CA GLY A 124 9.12 -9.55 3.93
C GLY A 124 9.04 -8.54 5.08
N CYS A 125 9.21 -7.25 4.80
CA CYS A 125 9.09 -6.17 5.79
C CYS A 125 7.68 -6.01 6.40
N PHE A 126 6.65 -6.50 5.72
CA PHE A 126 5.26 -6.49 6.19
C PHE A 126 4.82 -7.85 6.74
N GLN A 127 5.51 -8.93 6.38
CA GLN A 127 5.27 -10.26 6.94
C GLN A 127 5.47 -10.29 8.44
N ASP A 128 6.50 -9.60 8.97
CA ASP A 128 6.71 -9.52 10.42
C ASP A 128 5.52 -8.88 11.15
N VAL A 129 4.92 -7.86 10.54
CA VAL A 129 3.69 -7.21 11.06
C VAL A 129 2.53 -8.19 11.02
N THR A 130 2.31 -8.89 9.89
CA THR A 130 1.26 -9.91 9.75
C THR A 130 1.44 -11.03 10.79
N MET A 131 2.67 -11.52 10.98
CA MET A 131 2.99 -12.54 11.98
C MET A 131 2.71 -12.06 13.41
N ARG A 132 3.03 -10.80 13.73
CA ARG A 132 2.66 -10.19 15.02
C ARG A 132 1.15 -10.17 15.21
N LEU A 133 0.38 -9.77 14.20
CA LEU A 133 -1.09 -9.72 14.28
C LEU A 133 -1.69 -11.12 14.47
N ILE A 134 -1.14 -12.14 13.79
CA ILE A 134 -1.55 -13.54 13.99
C ILE A 134 -1.28 -13.98 15.43
N ALA A 135 -0.10 -13.65 15.97
CA ALA A 135 0.21 -13.94 17.36
C ALA A 135 -0.75 -13.21 18.32
N GLU A 136 -1.09 -11.94 18.06
CA GLU A 136 -2.06 -11.15 18.84
C GLU A 136 -3.46 -11.77 18.83
N ALA A 137 -3.89 -12.33 17.70
CA ALA A 137 -5.20 -12.96 17.58
C ALA A 137 -5.28 -14.32 18.31
N ILE A 138 -4.17 -15.04 18.47
CA ILE A 138 -4.12 -16.35 19.11
C ILE A 138 -3.83 -16.24 20.62
N LEU A 139 -3.06 -15.24 21.02
CA LEU A 139 -2.67 -15.04 22.41
C LEU A 139 -3.81 -14.44 23.24
N PRO A 140 -3.78 -14.62 24.58
CA PRO A 140 -4.77 -14.01 25.46
C PRO A 140 -4.83 -12.49 25.27
N ALA A 141 -6.04 -11.92 25.36
CA ALA A 141 -6.30 -10.50 25.08
C ALA A 141 -5.43 -9.54 25.91
N GLU A 142 -4.97 -9.95 27.10
CA GLU A 142 -4.07 -9.16 27.96
C GLU A 142 -2.67 -8.96 27.37
N ARG A 143 -2.32 -9.75 26.34
CA ARG A 143 -1.06 -9.67 25.60
C ARG A 143 -1.19 -8.85 24.31
N SER A 144 -2.41 -8.55 23.86
CA SER A 144 -2.65 -7.75 22.65
C SER A 144 -1.97 -6.36 22.77
N GLY A 145 -1.27 -5.96 21.71
CA GLY A 145 -0.48 -4.72 21.65
C GLY A 145 0.82 -4.72 22.47
N ARG A 146 1.22 -5.86 23.07
CA ARG A 146 2.52 -6.03 23.78
C ARG A 146 3.44 -7.04 23.11
N THR A 147 2.90 -7.80 22.19
CA THR A 147 3.59 -8.71 21.27
C THR A 147 4.44 -7.92 20.29
N TYR A 148 5.58 -8.49 19.93
CA TYR A 148 6.45 -7.96 18.90
C TYR A 148 7.15 -9.12 18.20
N VAL A 149 7.52 -8.91 16.93
CA VAL A 149 8.43 -9.81 16.22
C VAL A 149 9.82 -9.18 16.28
N GLN A 150 10.83 -9.97 16.68
CA GLN A 150 12.20 -9.47 16.74
C GLN A 150 12.66 -9.08 15.34
N GLY A 151 13.15 -7.85 15.19
CA GLY A 151 13.57 -7.31 13.89
C GLY A 151 12.44 -6.64 13.10
N GLU A 152 11.19 -6.66 13.59
CA GLU A 152 10.07 -6.00 12.92
C GLU A 152 10.36 -4.52 12.68
N LEU A 153 10.21 -4.11 11.42
CA LEU A 153 10.61 -2.80 10.93
C LEU A 153 9.92 -1.64 11.67
N VAL A 154 8.72 -1.85 12.22
CA VAL A 154 7.98 -0.86 13.00
C VAL A 154 8.71 -0.40 14.27
N ASN A 155 9.70 -1.18 14.72
CA ASN A 155 10.52 -0.88 15.88
C ASN A 155 11.83 -0.18 15.50
N CYS A 156 12.12 -0.05 14.20
CA CYS A 156 13.23 0.77 13.73
C CYS A 156 12.85 2.25 13.80
N SER A 157 13.82 3.08 14.20
CA SER A 157 13.69 4.54 14.21
C SER A 157 14.85 5.15 13.44
N PRO A 158 14.78 5.11 12.09
CA PRO A 158 15.85 5.66 11.27
C PRO A 158 15.99 7.16 11.55
N THR A 159 17.23 7.65 11.59
CA THR A 159 17.53 9.06 11.92
C THR A 159 17.79 9.82 10.64
N LEU A 160 17.00 10.86 10.38
CA LEU A 160 17.19 11.73 9.23
C LEU A 160 18.45 12.58 9.43
N SER A 161 19.37 12.52 8.48
CA SER A 161 20.51 13.44 8.40
C SER A 161 20.07 14.72 7.70
N LEU A 162 20.79 15.82 7.91
CA LEU A 162 20.61 17.02 7.10
C LEU A 162 20.82 16.72 5.60
N PRO A 163 20.28 17.57 4.71
CA PRO A 163 20.60 17.51 3.30
C PRO A 163 22.12 17.60 3.07
N THR A 164 22.62 16.82 2.13
CA THR A 164 24.04 16.73 1.76
C THR A 164 24.33 17.53 0.49
N GLY A 165 25.60 17.93 0.33
CA GLY A 165 26.05 18.66 -0.86
C GLY A 165 25.47 20.07 -0.94
N ASP A 166 25.03 20.46 -2.13
CA ASP A 166 24.42 21.77 -2.40
C ASP A 166 22.90 21.79 -2.16
N ALA A 167 22.32 20.65 -1.76
CA ALA A 167 20.89 20.54 -1.53
C ALA A 167 20.47 21.32 -0.29
N SER A 168 19.40 22.11 -0.43
CA SER A 168 18.77 22.82 0.68
C SER A 168 17.52 22.09 1.18
N PHE A 169 16.95 21.20 0.36
CA PHE A 169 15.73 20.48 0.67
C PHE A 169 15.94 18.98 0.56
N HIS A 170 15.29 18.22 1.44
CA HIS A 170 15.28 16.77 1.31
C HIS A 170 14.44 16.36 0.11
N VAL A 171 13.25 16.93 -0.04
CA VAL A 171 12.25 16.43 -0.98
C VAL A 171 11.51 17.56 -1.70
N TYR A 172 11.37 17.41 -3.01
CA TYR A 172 10.37 18.15 -3.78
C TYR A 172 9.05 17.37 -3.78
N CYS A 173 7.94 18.05 -3.48
CA CYS A 173 6.58 17.54 -3.57
C CYS A 173 5.79 18.35 -4.58
N SER A 174 5.54 17.77 -5.75
CA SER A 174 4.75 18.42 -6.80
C SER A 174 3.35 18.80 -6.29
N PRO A 175 2.89 20.05 -6.51
CA PRO A 175 1.49 20.41 -6.25
C PRO A 175 0.52 19.66 -7.18
N HIS A 176 1.02 19.12 -8.30
CA HIS A 176 0.26 18.32 -9.26
C HIS A 176 0.21 16.83 -8.92
N ASN A 177 0.88 16.38 -7.86
CA ASN A 177 0.76 15.03 -7.32
C ASN A 177 -0.14 15.03 -6.06
N PRO A 178 -1.43 14.65 -6.17
CA PRO A 178 -2.33 14.61 -5.03
C PRO A 178 -1.77 13.74 -3.90
N GLY A 179 -1.84 14.24 -2.67
CA GLY A 179 -1.41 13.54 -1.47
C GLY A 179 0.10 13.47 -1.22
N ALA A 180 0.98 13.90 -2.15
CA ALA A 180 2.43 13.82 -1.95
C ALA A 180 2.90 14.67 -0.76
N ALA A 181 2.40 15.90 -0.64
CA ALA A 181 2.70 16.77 0.49
C ALA A 181 2.11 16.23 1.82
N ASP A 182 0.90 15.68 1.77
CA ASP A 182 0.24 15.07 2.94
C ASP A 182 1.00 13.82 3.41
N LEU A 183 1.55 13.04 2.48
CA LEU A 183 2.40 11.90 2.77
C LEU A 183 3.68 12.32 3.50
N MET A 184 4.32 13.41 3.09
CA MET A 184 5.50 13.92 3.82
C MET A 184 5.12 14.46 5.20
N ALA A 185 3.93 15.06 5.35
CA ALA A 185 3.38 15.44 6.66
C ALA A 185 3.17 14.22 7.58
N GLU A 186 2.56 13.17 7.05
CA GLU A 186 2.36 11.90 7.76
C GLU A 186 3.70 11.25 8.14
N LEU A 187 4.68 11.28 7.23
CA LEU A 187 6.04 10.78 7.49
C LEU A 187 6.70 11.50 8.65
N ALA A 188 6.61 12.84 8.67
CA ALA A 188 7.19 13.64 9.73
C ALA A 188 6.50 13.39 11.08
N GLU A 189 5.17 13.31 11.10
CA GLU A 189 4.42 12.97 12.31
C GLU A 189 4.82 11.59 12.84
N ALA A 190 4.92 10.59 11.96
CA ALA A 190 5.23 9.21 12.33
C ALA A 190 6.60 9.06 13.01
N HIS A 191 7.57 9.93 12.67
CA HIS A 191 8.94 9.90 13.21
C HIS A 191 9.27 11.05 14.15
N GLY A 192 8.31 11.95 14.41
CA GLY A 192 8.54 13.13 15.26
C GLY A 192 9.52 14.13 14.66
N LEU A 193 9.57 14.22 13.33
CA LEU A 193 10.36 15.21 12.59
C LEU A 193 9.59 16.54 12.55
N ARG A 194 10.33 17.65 12.52
CA ARG A 194 9.73 18.95 12.18
C ARG A 194 9.72 19.11 10.68
N ILE A 195 8.64 19.64 10.10
CA ILE A 195 8.64 20.04 8.69
C ILE A 195 8.93 21.52 8.62
N GLU A 196 9.95 21.86 7.86
CA GLU A 196 10.23 23.23 7.46
C GLU A 196 9.82 23.34 5.99
N LYS A 197 8.87 24.26 5.73
CA LYS A 197 8.43 24.58 4.37
C LYS A 197 9.24 25.75 3.89
N ALA A 198 9.75 25.69 2.66
CA ALA A 198 10.34 26.83 1.99
C ALA A 198 9.39 28.03 2.07
N GLN A 199 9.78 29.08 2.80
CA GLN A 199 9.04 30.33 2.74
C GLN A 199 9.33 30.97 1.39
N ALA A 200 8.29 31.24 0.61
CA ALA A 200 8.36 31.85 -0.73
C ALA A 200 8.93 33.29 -0.76
N GLY A 201 9.69 33.71 0.25
CA GLY A 201 10.15 35.09 0.42
C GLY A 201 11.40 35.25 1.27
N GLY A 202 12.21 34.21 1.43
CA GLY A 202 13.52 34.33 2.06
C GLY A 202 14.43 35.20 1.20
N THR A 203 14.45 36.50 1.50
CA THR A 203 15.36 37.52 0.96
C THR A 203 16.72 36.92 0.63
N ALA A 204 17.04 36.86 -0.66
CA ALA A 204 18.34 36.46 -1.16
C ALA A 204 19.43 37.17 -0.34
N LEU A 205 20.22 36.41 0.41
CA LEU A 205 21.45 36.90 1.00
C LEU A 205 22.30 37.45 -0.14
N GLY A 206 22.55 38.75 -0.06
CA GLY A 206 22.81 39.59 -1.20
C GLY A 206 24.16 39.37 -1.87
N GLY A 207 24.18 39.68 -3.17
CA GLY A 207 25.38 39.78 -3.97
C GLY A 207 25.09 39.83 -5.45
N GLY A 208 24.54 40.94 -5.98
CA GLY A 208 24.49 41.13 -7.43
C GLY A 208 23.50 42.16 -7.96
N THR A 209 24.03 43.36 -8.23
CA THR A 209 23.61 44.40 -9.18
C THR A 209 22.28 44.28 -9.93
N ALA A 210 21.48 45.34 -9.78
CA ALA A 210 20.24 45.64 -10.46
C ALA A 210 20.24 45.38 -11.97
N PHE A 211 19.26 44.61 -12.43
CA PHE A 211 18.75 44.66 -13.80
C PHE A 211 17.30 45.15 -13.77
N LYS A 212 17.03 46.17 -14.57
CA LYS A 212 15.77 46.92 -14.63
C LYS A 212 14.73 46.18 -15.48
N GLU A 213 13.52 46.10 -14.95
CA GLU A 213 12.27 45.61 -15.55
C GLU A 213 11.95 46.20 -16.93
N GLY A 214 11.33 45.37 -17.77
CA GLY A 214 10.46 45.78 -18.88
C GLY A 214 9.15 45.00 -18.79
N ALA A 215 8.08 45.68 -18.40
CA ALA A 215 6.72 45.16 -18.27
C ALA A 215 6.01 45.03 -19.63
N ALA A 216 5.17 44.01 -19.78
CA ALA A 216 4.15 43.90 -20.83
C ALA A 216 2.90 43.16 -20.31
N PRO A 217 1.72 43.39 -20.91
CA PRO A 217 0.45 43.46 -20.18
C PRO A 217 -0.38 42.16 -20.20
N ALA A 218 -1.27 42.07 -19.21
CA ALA A 218 -2.26 41.01 -19.02
C ALA A 218 -3.36 41.01 -20.09
N PRO A 219 -3.89 39.83 -20.48
CA PRO A 219 -5.18 39.73 -21.14
C PRO A 219 -6.33 39.34 -20.19
N ALA A 220 -7.52 39.71 -20.66
CA ALA A 220 -8.78 39.85 -19.97
C ALA A 220 -9.41 38.56 -19.42
N SER A 221 -10.19 38.79 -18.36
CA SER A 221 -11.15 37.93 -17.70
C SER A 221 -12.23 37.36 -18.64
N ALA A 222 -12.43 36.05 -18.59
CA ALA A 222 -13.67 35.40 -19.00
C ALA A 222 -14.31 34.74 -17.76
N SER A 223 -15.50 35.21 -17.41
CA SER A 223 -16.33 34.69 -16.34
C SER A 223 -17.16 33.51 -16.85
N GLU A 224 -16.86 32.30 -16.38
CA GLU A 224 -17.76 31.15 -16.52
C GLU A 224 -18.34 30.77 -15.15
N THR A 225 -19.66 30.88 -15.08
CA THR A 225 -20.48 30.58 -13.91
C THR A 225 -20.85 29.11 -13.98
N SER A 226 -20.04 28.23 -13.39
CA SER A 226 -20.39 26.80 -13.26
C SER A 226 -21.03 26.55 -11.89
N GLN A 227 -22.34 26.35 -11.90
CA GLN A 227 -23.10 25.85 -10.76
C GLN A 227 -22.88 24.35 -10.64
N HIS A 228 -22.05 23.92 -9.68
CA HIS A 228 -22.00 22.53 -9.25
C HIS A 228 -23.03 22.27 -8.13
N PRO A 229 -23.85 21.21 -8.23
CA PRO A 229 -24.76 20.83 -7.16
C PRO A 229 -24.05 19.96 -6.10
N GLY A 230 -24.35 20.23 -4.83
CA GLY A 230 -24.36 19.19 -3.79
C GLY A 230 -23.01 18.78 -3.18
N GLY A 231 -22.29 19.71 -2.56
CA GLY A 231 -21.22 19.38 -1.62
C GLY A 231 -21.76 18.64 -0.39
N VAL A 232 -21.54 17.32 -0.33
CA VAL A 232 -21.80 16.52 0.87
C VAL A 232 -20.85 16.96 1.97
N ARG A 233 -21.40 17.68 2.94
CA ARG A 233 -20.73 18.14 4.15
C ARG A 233 -20.40 16.93 5.02
N TRP A 234 -19.17 16.43 4.93
CA TRP A 234 -18.66 15.39 5.82
C TRP A 234 -18.74 15.87 7.27
N SER A 235 -19.66 15.26 8.04
CA SER A 235 -19.77 15.51 9.47
C SER A 235 -18.57 14.87 10.18
N ARG A 236 -17.77 15.69 10.88
CA ARG A 236 -16.62 15.29 11.72
C ARG A 236 -17.03 14.49 12.98
N ARG A 237 -18.04 13.61 12.91
CA ARG A 237 -18.65 12.99 14.10
C ARG A 237 -18.52 11.46 14.21
N ALA A 238 -18.01 10.76 13.21
CA ALA A 238 -17.93 9.29 13.25
C ALA A 238 -16.55 8.69 13.67
N HIS A 239 -15.58 9.49 14.11
CA HIS A 239 -14.24 9.00 14.48
C HIS A 239 -13.84 9.28 15.95
N ARG A 240 -14.82 9.49 16.84
CA ARG A 240 -14.56 9.90 18.23
C ARG A 240 -14.99 8.93 19.32
N GLU A 241 -15.09 7.63 19.04
CA GLU A 241 -15.44 6.64 20.09
C GLU A 241 -14.53 5.40 20.24
N MET A 242 -13.44 5.26 19.47
CA MET A 242 -12.47 4.16 19.69
C MET A 242 -11.15 4.56 20.37
N THR A 243 -10.87 5.84 20.63
CA THR A 243 -9.49 6.26 20.96
C THR A 243 -9.16 6.43 22.44
N SER A 244 -10.08 6.19 23.38
CA SER A 244 -9.76 6.42 24.80
C SER A 244 -8.97 5.28 25.47
N LYS A 245 -9.20 4.02 25.09
CA LYS A 245 -8.45 2.87 25.64
C LYS A 245 -7.10 2.67 24.95
N GLU A 246 -7.02 3.01 23.66
CA GLU A 246 -5.83 2.85 22.83
C GLU A 246 -4.77 3.93 23.12
N LYS A 247 -5.18 5.19 23.40
CA LYS A 247 -4.25 6.25 23.84
C LYS A 247 -3.56 5.92 25.17
N THR A 248 -4.30 5.39 26.15
CA THR A 248 -3.74 5.01 27.45
C THR A 248 -2.77 3.83 27.39
N ASN A 249 -2.91 2.95 26.39
CA ASN A 249 -1.96 1.85 26.19
C ASN A 249 -0.69 2.33 25.45
N ARG A 250 -0.84 3.28 24.50
CA ARG A 250 0.28 3.88 23.74
C ARG A 250 1.30 4.61 24.63
N GLU A 251 0.86 5.27 25.70
CA GLU A 251 1.76 5.93 26.66
C GLU A 251 2.47 4.92 27.60
N ARG A 252 1.82 3.81 27.95
CA ARG A 252 2.41 2.80 28.84
C ARG A 252 3.44 1.90 28.15
N THR A 253 3.23 1.53 26.89
CA THR A 253 4.21 0.70 26.15
C THR A 253 5.48 1.49 25.80
N SER A 254 5.37 2.81 25.60
CA SER A 254 6.55 3.70 25.44
C SER A 254 7.38 3.82 26.73
N GLN A 255 6.76 3.70 27.91
CA GLN A 255 7.45 3.76 29.21
C GLN A 255 8.14 2.46 29.64
N MET A 256 7.77 1.29 29.11
CA MET A 256 8.40 0.01 29.52
C MET A 256 9.62 -0.38 28.69
N SER A 257 9.75 0.09 27.44
CA SER A 257 10.96 -0.15 26.61
C SER A 257 12.17 0.70 27.05
N THR A 258 11.97 1.73 27.88
CA THR A 258 13.02 2.70 28.27
C THR A 258 13.57 2.50 29.68
N ARG A 259 13.09 1.51 30.45
CA ARG A 259 13.43 1.37 31.89
C ARG A 259 14.81 0.78 32.21
N GLY A 260 15.64 0.44 31.22
CA GLY A 260 16.98 -0.14 31.43
C GLY A 260 18.19 0.79 31.21
N ARG A 261 17.99 2.01 30.69
CA ARG A 261 19.10 2.93 30.38
C ARG A 261 18.83 4.33 30.95
N ARG A 262 19.01 4.50 32.26
CA ARG A 262 19.16 5.82 32.91
C ARG A 262 20.53 6.45 32.60
N GLY A 263 20.93 6.45 31.34
CA GLY A 263 21.94 7.41 30.87
C GLY A 263 21.16 8.65 30.44
N GLY A 264 21.44 9.81 31.04
CA GLY A 264 20.91 11.11 30.61
C GLY A 264 21.44 11.49 29.23
N GLY A 265 21.12 10.67 28.22
CA GLY A 265 21.47 10.91 26.83
C GLY A 265 20.64 12.09 26.36
N SER A 266 21.33 13.21 26.14
CA SER A 266 20.82 14.34 25.36
C SER A 266 20.10 13.76 24.13
N ARG A 267 18.77 13.92 24.10
CA ARG A 267 17.93 13.41 23.02
C ARG A 267 18.34 14.19 21.79
N ALA A 268 19.24 13.62 20.99
CA ALA A 268 19.74 14.26 19.78
C ALA A 268 18.54 14.73 18.97
N THR A 269 18.40 16.03 18.82
CA THR A 269 17.35 16.64 18.01
C THR A 269 17.55 16.15 16.58
N GLN A 270 16.61 15.36 16.08
CA GLN A 270 16.63 14.93 14.68
C GLN A 270 16.58 16.16 13.77
N ALA A 271 17.26 16.08 12.62
CA ALA A 271 17.20 17.13 11.62
C ALA A 271 15.74 17.35 11.15
N PRO A 272 15.33 18.60 10.87
CA PRO A 272 14.04 18.86 10.26
C PRO A 272 13.95 18.23 8.87
N LEU A 273 12.75 17.80 8.47
CA LEU A 273 12.44 17.39 7.12
C LEU A 273 12.10 18.64 6.29
N GLU A 274 13.11 19.15 5.60
CA GLU A 274 12.99 20.25 4.62
C GLU A 274 12.21 19.80 3.37
N VAL A 275 11.04 20.41 3.13
CA VAL A 275 10.15 20.10 2.00
C VAL A 275 9.85 21.38 1.21
N THR A 276 9.88 21.30 -0.12
CA THR A 276 9.42 22.37 -1.01
C THR A 276 8.42 21.84 -2.04
N SER A 277 7.54 22.72 -2.49
CA SER A 277 6.61 22.49 -3.62
C SER A 277 6.81 23.52 -4.73
N MET A 278 7.87 24.33 -4.63
CA MET A 278 8.20 25.36 -5.62
C MET A 278 9.10 24.73 -6.68
N LEU A 279 8.67 24.76 -7.94
CA LEU A 279 9.39 24.11 -9.04
C LEU A 279 10.81 24.68 -9.23
N GLU A 280 11.01 25.97 -8.91
CA GLU A 280 12.31 26.64 -8.93
C GLU A 280 13.32 26.08 -7.92
N ASP A 281 12.86 25.46 -6.84
CA ASP A 281 13.71 24.80 -5.85
C ASP A 281 14.04 23.35 -6.21
N LEU A 282 13.45 22.79 -7.28
CA LEU A 282 13.68 21.40 -7.69
C LEU A 282 15.19 21.08 -7.84
N PRO A 283 16.04 21.90 -8.48
CA PRO A 283 17.49 21.65 -8.55
C PRO A 283 18.22 21.63 -7.19
N ARG A 284 17.59 22.17 -6.14
CA ARG A 284 18.13 22.23 -4.77
C ARG A 284 17.58 21.10 -3.88
N CYS A 285 16.76 20.22 -4.44
CA CYS A 285 16.21 19.07 -3.75
C CYS A 285 17.08 17.84 -3.97
N GLN A 286 17.25 17.03 -2.93
CA GLN A 286 17.97 15.75 -3.04
C GLN A 286 17.21 14.71 -3.85
N GLN A 287 15.88 14.85 -3.93
CA GLN A 287 15.00 13.86 -4.53
C GLN A 287 13.62 14.47 -4.80
N PHE A 288 12.96 13.89 -5.80
CA PHE A 288 11.58 14.14 -6.16
C PHE A 288 10.71 13.03 -5.56
N VAL A 289 9.71 13.35 -4.74
CA VAL A 289 8.76 12.35 -4.24
C VAL A 289 7.61 12.22 -5.23
N LEU A 290 7.39 11.00 -5.73
CA LEU A 290 6.27 10.68 -6.60
C LEU A 290 5.37 9.66 -5.91
N LEU A 291 4.18 10.11 -5.49
CA LEU A 291 3.15 9.29 -4.88
C LEU A 291 2.24 8.71 -5.97
N LEU A 292 2.31 7.39 -6.12
CA LEU A 292 1.55 6.58 -7.06
C LEU A 292 0.24 6.12 -6.40
N THR A 293 -0.86 6.60 -6.96
CA THR A 293 -2.26 6.26 -6.60
C THR A 293 -3.06 6.11 -7.89
N GLY A 294 -4.33 5.70 -7.79
CA GLY A 294 -5.26 5.71 -8.93
C GLY A 294 -5.51 7.10 -9.54
N GLN A 295 -5.06 8.18 -8.89
CA GLN A 295 -5.26 9.57 -9.34
C GLN A 295 -4.02 10.21 -9.97
N THR A 296 -2.86 9.53 -9.93
CA THR A 296 -1.57 10.15 -10.32
C THR A 296 -1.54 10.50 -11.81
N TRP A 297 -1.99 9.60 -12.69
CA TRP A 297 -1.93 9.78 -14.14
C TRP A 297 -3.29 9.97 -14.83
N THR A 298 -4.37 10.06 -14.06
CA THR A 298 -5.76 10.13 -14.55
C THR A 298 -6.38 11.53 -14.44
N GLY A 299 -5.58 12.54 -14.06
CA GLY A 299 -6.05 13.90 -13.76
C GLY A 299 -6.02 14.88 -14.95
N GLY A 300 -5.91 14.42 -16.19
CA GLY A 300 -5.86 15.28 -17.38
C GLY A 300 -4.69 16.27 -17.35
N GLU A 301 -4.97 17.57 -17.44
CA GLU A 301 -3.97 18.65 -17.41
C GLU A 301 -3.06 18.59 -16.18
N ARG A 302 -3.61 18.23 -15.01
CA ARG A 302 -2.82 18.06 -13.79
C ARG A 302 -1.77 16.96 -13.96
N SER A 303 -2.16 15.83 -14.53
CA SER A 303 -1.25 14.71 -14.77
C SER A 303 -0.22 15.04 -15.85
N ALA A 304 -0.58 15.86 -16.85
CA ALA A 304 0.38 16.38 -17.84
C ALA A 304 1.41 17.33 -17.19
N ALA A 305 0.97 18.23 -16.32
CA ALA A 305 1.86 19.11 -15.55
C ALA A 305 2.80 18.30 -14.63
N LEU A 306 2.26 17.32 -13.91
CA LEU A 306 3.07 16.39 -13.13
C LEU A 306 4.10 15.66 -13.99
N ALA A 307 3.71 15.17 -15.18
CA ALA A 307 4.61 14.48 -16.08
C ALA A 307 5.79 15.36 -16.52
N ALA A 308 5.53 16.63 -16.85
CA ALA A 308 6.56 17.59 -17.22
C ALA A 308 7.55 17.86 -16.07
N GLU A 309 7.07 17.96 -14.83
CA GLU A 309 7.94 18.13 -13.65
C GLU A 309 8.79 16.89 -13.38
N VAL A 310 8.22 15.70 -13.55
CA VAL A 310 8.97 14.44 -13.42
C VAL A 310 10.02 14.31 -14.51
N GLU A 311 9.70 14.65 -15.77
CA GLU A 311 10.67 14.70 -16.86
C GLU A 311 11.81 15.67 -16.55
N MET A 312 11.49 16.86 -16.02
CA MET A 312 12.49 17.83 -15.59
C MET A 312 13.40 17.26 -14.50
N ALA A 313 12.84 16.59 -13.48
CA ALA A 313 13.62 15.94 -12.44
C ALA A 313 14.57 14.88 -13.01
N MET A 314 14.10 14.06 -13.95
CA MET A 314 14.92 13.06 -14.63
C MET A 314 16.03 13.68 -15.48
N GLN A 315 15.76 14.79 -16.17
CA GLN A 315 16.75 15.52 -16.97
C GLN A 315 17.83 16.16 -16.09
N LEU A 316 17.46 16.64 -14.90
CA LEU A 316 18.38 17.16 -13.89
C LEU A 316 19.10 16.05 -13.10
N GLU A 317 18.86 14.78 -13.44
CA GLU A 317 19.38 13.60 -12.73
C GLU A 317 19.00 13.57 -11.23
N ILE A 318 17.90 14.22 -10.86
CA ILE A 318 17.39 14.21 -9.48
C ILE A 318 16.74 12.84 -9.21
N PRO A 319 17.16 12.13 -8.15
CA PRO A 319 16.56 10.86 -7.77
C PRO A 319 15.05 10.95 -7.56
N ILE A 320 14.27 10.08 -8.21
CA ILE A 320 12.85 9.93 -7.93
C ILE A 320 12.65 8.89 -6.82
N LEU A 321 12.03 9.29 -5.72
CA LEU A 321 11.53 8.42 -4.66
C LEU A 321 10.08 8.06 -4.95
N LEU A 322 9.88 6.86 -5.50
CA LEU A 322 8.56 6.31 -5.78
C LEU A 322 7.93 5.78 -4.49
N ALA A 323 6.72 6.21 -4.18
CA ALA A 323 5.91 5.67 -3.10
C ALA A 323 4.54 5.25 -3.66
N HIS A 324 4.07 4.04 -3.34
CA HIS A 324 2.89 3.45 -3.98
C HIS A 324 1.83 3.06 -2.96
N GLU A 325 0.70 3.75 -2.95
CA GLU A 325 -0.46 3.34 -2.13
C GLU A 325 -1.04 2.05 -2.70
N MET A 326 -0.92 0.98 -1.92
CA MET A 326 -1.42 -0.34 -2.27
C MET A 326 -2.89 -0.47 -1.87
N PRO A 327 -3.70 -1.27 -2.60
CA PRO A 327 -5.01 -1.64 -2.11
C PRO A 327 -4.86 -2.44 -0.81
N GLY A 328 -5.85 -2.29 0.06
CA GLY A 328 -5.89 -2.94 1.37
C GLY A 328 -7.13 -2.55 2.15
N LEU A 329 -7.42 -3.31 3.21
CA LEU A 329 -8.61 -3.09 4.03
C LEU A 329 -8.57 -1.71 4.70
N GLY A 330 -9.66 -0.95 4.58
CA GLY A 330 -9.84 0.35 5.25
C GLY A 330 -8.99 1.48 4.67
N GLN A 331 -8.61 1.39 3.40
CA GLN A 331 -7.77 2.37 2.70
C GLN A 331 -8.40 2.90 1.41
N GLU A 332 -9.70 2.69 1.22
CA GLU A 332 -10.42 3.04 0.00
C GLU A 332 -10.30 4.54 -0.31
N GLY A 333 -10.30 5.38 0.73
CA GLY A 333 -10.12 6.84 0.62
C GLY A 333 -8.70 7.29 0.24
N ARG A 334 -7.70 6.39 0.18
CA ARG A 334 -6.33 6.71 -0.24
C ARG A 334 -6.07 6.41 -1.72
N HIS A 335 -7.10 5.91 -2.43
CA HIS A 335 -7.01 5.60 -3.85
C HIS A 335 -5.87 4.63 -4.20
N GLY A 336 -5.63 3.65 -3.32
CA GLY A 336 -4.65 2.60 -3.58
C GLY A 336 -5.05 1.75 -4.78
N VAL A 337 -4.08 1.39 -5.63
CA VAL A 337 -4.31 0.64 -6.88
C VAL A 337 -3.24 -0.44 -7.06
N GLU A 338 -3.53 -1.45 -7.86
CA GLU A 338 -2.52 -2.44 -8.24
C GLU A 338 -1.37 -1.78 -9.02
N PHE A 339 -0.14 -2.24 -8.81
CA PHE A 339 1.02 -1.61 -9.47
C PHE A 339 0.99 -1.81 -10.99
N SER A 340 0.38 -2.91 -11.46
CA SER A 340 0.19 -3.19 -12.89
C SER A 340 -0.67 -2.14 -13.60
N THR A 341 -1.56 -1.45 -12.88
CA THR A 341 -2.43 -0.40 -13.44
C THR A 341 -1.63 0.72 -14.11
N PHE A 342 -0.43 1.02 -13.61
CA PHE A 342 0.45 2.06 -14.17
C PHE A 342 1.01 1.73 -15.57
N PHE A 343 0.83 0.49 -16.03
CA PHE A 343 1.28 -0.01 -17.32
C PHE A 343 0.13 -0.39 -18.27
N ALA A 344 -1.13 -0.36 -17.79
CA ALA A 344 -2.21 -1.16 -18.38
C ALA A 344 -3.35 -0.36 -19.05
N CYS A 345 -3.15 0.88 -19.53
CA CYS A 345 -4.26 1.61 -20.17
C CYS A 345 -3.87 2.82 -21.05
N ASP A 346 -4.74 3.21 -21.98
CA ASP A 346 -4.63 4.48 -22.72
C ASP A 346 -5.14 5.69 -21.90
N GLU A 347 -6.02 5.49 -20.91
CA GLU A 347 -6.69 6.57 -20.13
C GLU A 347 -6.12 6.80 -18.71
N GLY A 348 -5.12 6.02 -18.29
CA GLY A 348 -4.56 6.10 -16.93
C GLY A 348 -3.15 5.53 -16.78
N ALA A 349 -2.45 5.24 -17.88
CA ALA A 349 -1.07 4.82 -17.81
C ALA A 349 -0.13 5.98 -17.53
N THR A 350 1.00 5.59 -16.99
CA THR A 350 2.19 6.42 -16.95
C THR A 350 2.50 6.93 -18.35
N PRO A 351 2.74 8.24 -18.53
CA PRO A 351 3.11 8.81 -19.83
C PRO A 351 4.23 8.01 -20.53
N ASN A 352 4.06 7.74 -21.82
CA ASN A 352 4.99 6.92 -22.61
C ASN A 352 6.43 7.49 -22.66
N SER A 353 6.58 8.80 -22.52
CA SER A 353 7.89 9.45 -22.39
C SER A 353 8.60 9.02 -21.10
N LEU A 354 7.88 9.02 -19.97
CA LEU A 354 8.40 8.61 -18.66
C LEU A 354 8.69 7.11 -18.60
N LEU A 355 7.84 6.27 -19.20
CA LEU A 355 8.09 4.83 -19.31
C LEU A 355 9.38 4.55 -20.09
N ARG A 356 9.56 5.19 -21.25
CA ARG A 356 10.79 5.08 -22.06
C ARG A 356 12.02 5.64 -21.34
N ALA A 357 11.84 6.68 -20.52
CA ALA A 357 12.89 7.22 -19.68
C ALA A 357 13.24 6.32 -18.47
N GLY A 358 12.49 5.24 -18.23
CA GLY A 358 12.77 4.29 -17.18
C GLY A 358 12.37 4.77 -15.78
N ILE A 359 11.25 5.50 -15.65
CA ILE A 359 10.75 6.02 -14.37
C ILE A 359 10.61 4.93 -13.28
N TYR A 360 10.24 3.71 -13.67
CA TYR A 360 10.11 2.55 -12.77
C TYR A 360 11.36 1.67 -12.69
N SER A 361 12.54 2.21 -13.04
CA SER A 361 13.81 1.48 -12.87
C SER A 361 14.16 1.22 -11.40
N LYS A 362 13.54 1.97 -10.47
CA LYS A 362 13.64 1.75 -9.02
C LYS A 362 12.37 1.13 -8.49
N ILE A 363 12.52 0.27 -7.47
CA ILE A 363 11.40 -0.34 -6.76
C ILE A 363 10.68 0.74 -5.95
N ALA A 364 9.36 0.83 -6.13
CA ALA A 364 8.52 1.73 -5.36
C ALA A 364 8.43 1.29 -3.89
N THR A 365 8.43 2.25 -2.98
CA THR A 365 8.15 2.02 -1.57
C THR A 365 6.67 1.72 -1.42
N ALA A 366 6.34 0.48 -1.07
CA ALA A 366 4.97 0.08 -0.82
C ALA A 366 4.39 0.79 0.42
N LEU A 367 3.27 1.47 0.20
CA LEU A 367 2.50 2.17 1.22
C LEU A 367 1.24 1.35 1.52
N LYS A 368 1.26 0.67 2.66
CA LYS A 368 0.10 -0.03 3.22
C LYS A 368 -0.47 0.81 4.36
N GLY A 369 -1.76 0.73 4.60
CA GLY A 369 -2.44 1.33 5.74
C GLY A 369 -2.56 0.38 6.93
N GLY A 370 -3.48 0.70 7.84
CA GLY A 370 -3.71 -0.09 9.06
C GLY A 370 -2.43 -0.29 9.89
N ALA A 371 -2.25 -1.51 10.41
CA ALA A 371 -1.10 -1.87 11.23
C ALA A 371 0.25 -1.80 10.48
N TRP A 372 0.24 -1.93 9.14
CA TRP A 372 1.45 -1.90 8.31
C TRP A 372 1.93 -0.48 8.00
N ARG A 373 1.09 0.56 8.18
CA ARG A 373 1.46 1.94 7.83
C ARG A 373 2.74 2.41 8.49
N LYS A 374 2.95 2.02 9.75
CA LYS A 374 4.18 2.37 10.48
C LYS A 374 5.43 1.78 9.82
N ALA A 375 5.36 0.54 9.33
CA ALA A 375 6.45 -0.07 8.59
C ALA A 375 6.67 0.65 7.25
N SER A 376 5.60 0.99 6.52
CA SER A 376 5.70 1.80 5.30
C SER A 376 6.38 3.15 5.53
N MET A 377 6.08 3.86 6.63
CA MET A 377 6.75 5.12 6.97
C MET A 377 8.22 4.95 7.33
N VAL A 378 8.61 3.81 7.91
CA VAL A 378 10.04 3.52 8.17
C VAL A 378 10.77 3.29 6.84
N LEU A 379 10.20 2.50 5.92
CA LEU A 379 10.78 2.27 4.59
C LEU A 379 10.89 3.57 3.80
N LEU A 380 9.86 4.42 3.86
CA LEU A 380 9.85 5.69 3.16
C LEU A 380 10.94 6.62 3.69
N LEU A 381 11.12 6.72 5.02
CA LEU A 381 12.20 7.50 5.61
C LEU A 381 13.58 6.94 5.27
N GLN A 382 13.74 5.61 5.20
CA GLN A 382 14.97 4.98 4.71
C GLN A 382 15.22 5.29 3.23
N GLY A 383 14.16 5.37 2.41
CA GLY A 383 14.23 5.82 1.02
C GLY A 383 14.75 7.25 0.92
N VAL A 384 14.20 8.15 1.74
CA VAL A 384 14.66 9.54 1.84
C VAL A 384 16.15 9.62 2.20
N GLN A 385 16.62 8.81 3.17
CA GLN A 385 18.01 8.79 3.60
C GLN A 385 18.97 8.11 2.61
N SER A 386 18.49 7.16 1.82
CA SER A 386 19.33 6.40 0.90
C SER A 386 19.90 7.27 -0.21
N ALA A 387 19.19 8.35 -0.60
CA ALA A 387 19.71 9.37 -1.50
C ALA A 387 20.99 10.03 -0.93
N ASN A 388 20.98 10.38 0.35
CA ASN A 388 22.13 11.01 1.03
C ASN A 388 23.37 10.10 1.05
N ASN A 389 23.14 8.80 1.25
CA ASN A 389 24.22 7.84 1.40
C ASN A 389 24.82 7.38 0.07
N ALA A 390 24.06 7.42 -1.02
CA ALA A 390 24.57 7.03 -2.34
C ALA A 390 25.66 7.99 -2.83
N GLU A 391 25.48 9.30 -2.63
CA GLU A 391 26.51 10.30 -2.97
C GLU A 391 27.76 10.15 -2.12
N LEU A 392 27.61 9.95 -0.80
CA LEU A 392 28.75 9.74 0.10
C LEU A 392 29.57 8.51 -0.27
N LYS A 393 28.92 7.42 -0.69
CA LYS A 393 29.61 6.19 -1.14
C LYS A 393 30.39 6.39 -2.43
N GLU A 394 29.87 7.17 -3.37
CA GLU A 394 30.59 7.49 -4.60
C GLU A 394 31.74 8.48 -4.34
N ALA A 395 31.51 9.55 -3.55
CA ALA A 395 32.56 10.49 -3.17
C ALA A 395 33.73 9.81 -2.43
N SER A 396 33.44 8.83 -1.57
CA SER A 396 34.46 8.08 -0.83
C SER A 396 35.30 7.15 -1.72
N LYS A 397 34.81 6.74 -2.89
CA LYS A 397 35.59 5.93 -3.85
C LYS A 397 36.64 6.78 -4.57
N ASP A 398 36.34 8.05 -4.84
CA ASP A 398 37.25 8.96 -5.56
C ASP A 398 38.44 9.41 -4.70
N GLU A 399 38.26 9.58 -3.39
CA GLU A 399 39.37 9.93 -2.46
C GLU A 399 40.39 8.80 -2.26
N ARG A 400 39.94 7.53 -2.33
CA ARG A 400 40.85 6.37 -2.30
C ARG A 400 41.60 6.15 -3.61
N SER A 401 41.08 6.65 -4.73
CA SER A 401 41.76 6.57 -6.03
C SER A 401 42.89 7.60 -6.17
N THR A 402 42.78 8.75 -5.48
CA THR A 402 43.78 9.83 -5.57
C THR A 402 44.95 9.74 -4.59
N THR A 403 44.91 8.87 -3.58
CA THR A 403 45.93 8.81 -2.51
C THR A 403 46.93 7.63 -2.59
N LEU A 404 46.84 6.76 -3.61
CA LEU A 404 47.75 5.60 -3.75
C LEU A 404 48.89 5.77 -4.78
N GLY A 405 49.13 6.97 -5.30
CA GLY A 405 50.11 7.23 -6.36
C GLY A 405 51.45 7.88 -5.96
N ALA A 406 51.71 8.15 -4.68
CA ALA A 406 52.85 8.99 -4.28
C ALA A 406 53.78 8.37 -3.24
N ARG A 407 54.35 7.18 -3.53
CA ARG A 407 55.66 6.79 -2.97
C ARG A 407 56.50 6.03 -4.01
N SER A 408 57.69 6.58 -4.26
CA SER A 408 58.85 6.03 -4.99
C SER A 408 58.83 6.02 -6.52
N SER A 409 59.34 7.09 -7.13
CA SER A 409 60.63 7.04 -7.86
C SER A 409 61.01 8.41 -8.45
N THR A 410 62.27 8.78 -8.23
CA THR A 410 62.99 9.93 -8.74
C THR A 410 63.19 9.87 -10.26
N SER A 411 62.75 10.89 -11.02
CA SER A 411 63.48 11.42 -12.19
C SER A 411 62.76 12.61 -12.85
N SER A 412 63.48 13.72 -12.90
CA SER A 412 63.44 14.83 -13.87
C SER A 412 62.42 14.80 -15.02
N ARG A 413 61.51 15.78 -15.06
CA ARG A 413 61.24 16.65 -16.23
C ARG A 413 60.22 17.74 -15.92
N ARG A 414 60.59 18.99 -16.17
CA ARG A 414 59.68 20.16 -16.21
C ARG A 414 58.68 19.98 -17.36
N GLY A 415 57.40 19.94 -17.04
CA GLY A 415 56.29 19.94 -17.98
C GLY A 415 55.18 20.87 -17.50
N ARG A 416 54.84 21.84 -18.34
CA ARG A 416 53.88 22.92 -18.16
C ARG A 416 52.46 22.37 -17.97
N LEU A 417 51.82 22.70 -16.84
CA LEU A 417 50.43 22.37 -16.54
C LEU A 417 49.48 23.27 -17.34
N THR A 418 48.62 22.65 -18.15
CA THR A 418 47.42 23.29 -18.70
C THR A 418 46.23 22.75 -17.93
N LEU A 419 45.52 23.65 -17.24
CA LEU A 419 44.26 23.34 -16.57
C LEU A 419 43.22 23.03 -17.64
N ARG A 420 42.75 21.78 -17.67
CA ARG A 420 41.59 21.37 -18.46
C ARG A 420 40.34 21.42 -17.58
N PRO A 421 39.21 21.91 -18.09
CA PRO A 421 37.96 21.90 -17.35
C PRO A 421 37.50 20.47 -17.11
N VAL A 422 37.15 20.17 -15.85
CA VAL A 422 36.57 18.90 -15.43
C VAL A 422 35.14 18.84 -15.97
N VAL A 423 34.94 18.12 -17.07
CA VAL A 423 33.61 17.73 -17.53
C VAL A 423 33.26 16.43 -16.83
N SER A 424 32.15 16.43 -16.09
CA SER A 424 31.62 15.29 -15.32
C SER A 424 31.62 13.99 -16.14
N VAL A 425 32.26 12.96 -15.59
CA VAL A 425 32.40 11.61 -16.17
C VAL A 425 31.03 10.95 -16.42
N ARG A 426 30.00 11.29 -15.63
CA ARG A 426 28.62 10.80 -15.82
C ARG A 426 28.02 11.23 -17.17
N SER A 427 28.37 12.43 -17.65
CA SER A 427 27.87 12.93 -18.95
C SER A 427 28.41 12.16 -20.16
N ARG A 428 29.51 11.40 -20.01
CA ARG A 428 30.04 10.52 -21.07
C ARG A 428 29.37 9.14 -21.05
N ALA A 429 29.12 8.59 -19.87
CA ALA A 429 28.45 7.30 -19.73
C ALA A 429 26.98 7.36 -20.22
N ASN A 430 26.25 8.43 -19.88
CA ASN A 430 24.86 8.61 -20.32
C ASN A 430 24.76 8.92 -21.83
N ARG A 431 25.74 9.63 -22.41
CA ARG A 431 25.82 9.81 -23.87
C ARG A 431 26.12 8.50 -24.60
N ALA A 432 27.01 7.67 -24.07
CA ALA A 432 27.31 6.36 -24.66
C ALA A 432 26.12 5.40 -24.56
N ALA A 433 25.39 5.39 -23.44
CA ALA A 433 24.18 4.58 -23.27
C ALA A 433 23.04 5.03 -24.21
N LYS A 434 22.87 6.34 -24.41
CA LYS A 434 21.92 6.89 -25.39
C LYS A 434 22.30 6.53 -26.83
N GLN A 435 23.59 6.65 -27.18
CA GLN A 435 24.08 6.23 -28.50
C GLN A 435 23.89 4.72 -28.73
N LEU A 436 24.03 3.89 -27.69
CA LEU A 436 23.79 2.45 -27.79
C LEU A 436 22.30 2.11 -27.91
N ALA A 437 21.42 2.85 -27.21
CA ALA A 437 19.97 2.70 -27.29
C ALA A 437 19.42 3.13 -28.67
N ASP A 438 19.98 4.19 -29.26
CA ASP A 438 19.62 4.66 -30.61
C ASP A 438 20.16 3.72 -31.72
N MET A 439 21.09 2.81 -31.39
CA MET A 439 21.65 1.81 -32.32
C MET A 439 20.98 0.42 -32.22
N LEU A 440 20.12 0.18 -31.24
CA LEU A 440 19.41 -1.09 -31.10
C LEU A 440 18.09 -1.05 -31.91
N PRO A 441 17.80 -2.08 -32.72
CA PRO A 441 16.54 -2.15 -33.47
C PRO A 441 15.34 -2.22 -32.52
N ASP A 442 14.24 -1.59 -32.93
CA ASP A 442 13.00 -1.49 -32.13
C ASP A 442 12.49 -2.90 -31.75
N PRO A 443 12.51 -3.29 -30.46
CA PRO A 443 12.09 -4.61 -30.01
C PRO A 443 10.58 -4.86 -30.19
N GLN A 444 9.80 -3.84 -30.57
CA GLN A 444 8.38 -3.98 -30.93
C GLN A 444 8.18 -4.31 -32.42
N ALA A 445 9.18 -4.14 -33.28
CA ALA A 445 9.06 -4.44 -34.70
C ALA A 445 8.90 -5.96 -34.96
N GLU A 446 9.57 -6.82 -34.20
CA GLU A 446 9.44 -8.29 -34.30
C GLU A 446 8.14 -8.85 -33.72
N LYS A 447 7.47 -8.12 -32.82
CA LYS A 447 6.18 -8.53 -32.26
C LYS A 447 5.00 -8.12 -33.14
N ARG A 448 5.16 -7.06 -33.94
CA ARG A 448 4.14 -6.63 -34.92
C ARG A 448 4.01 -7.62 -36.07
N THR A 449 5.12 -8.20 -36.55
CA THR A 449 5.09 -9.22 -37.60
C THR A 449 4.36 -10.48 -37.17
N THR A 450 4.55 -10.94 -35.92
CA THR A 450 3.85 -12.13 -35.41
C THR A 450 2.35 -11.90 -35.20
N TYR A 451 1.95 -10.70 -34.75
CA TYR A 451 0.53 -10.39 -34.55
C TYR A 451 -0.22 -10.22 -35.88
N ASP A 452 0.41 -9.59 -36.89
CA ASP A 452 -0.16 -9.46 -38.23
C ASP A 452 -0.27 -10.82 -38.95
N GLU A 453 0.64 -11.76 -38.69
CA GLU A 453 0.60 -13.12 -39.22
C GLU A 453 -0.53 -13.95 -38.60
N VAL A 454 -0.76 -13.79 -37.28
CA VAL A 454 -1.90 -14.40 -36.57
C VAL A 454 -3.23 -13.81 -37.06
N LEU A 455 -3.32 -12.50 -37.24
CA LEU A 455 -4.53 -11.86 -37.78
C LEU A 455 -4.83 -12.28 -39.23
N ARG A 456 -3.80 -12.51 -40.06
CA ARG A 456 -4.00 -13.10 -41.39
C ARG A 456 -4.54 -14.53 -41.33
N HIS A 457 -4.02 -15.36 -40.43
CA HIS A 457 -4.49 -16.74 -40.26
C HIS A 457 -5.97 -16.79 -39.82
N VAL A 458 -6.35 -15.93 -38.87
CA VAL A 458 -7.74 -15.85 -38.40
C VAL A 458 -8.68 -15.35 -39.50
N ALA A 459 -8.24 -14.39 -40.33
CA ALA A 459 -9.03 -13.91 -41.47
C ALA A 459 -9.23 -15.00 -42.55
N THR A 460 -8.22 -15.85 -42.79
CA THR A 460 -8.36 -16.97 -43.75
C THR A 460 -9.26 -18.10 -43.24
N GLU A 461 -9.30 -18.36 -41.94
CA GLU A 461 -10.21 -19.37 -41.36
C GLU A 461 -11.67 -18.90 -41.34
N SER A 462 -11.91 -17.60 -41.11
CA SER A 462 -13.25 -17.02 -41.17
C SER A 462 -13.87 -17.05 -42.57
N ALA A 463 -13.06 -17.02 -43.63
CA ALA A 463 -13.55 -17.12 -45.01
C ALA A 463 -13.94 -18.56 -45.40
N ALA A 464 -13.32 -19.57 -44.78
CA ALA A 464 -13.59 -20.99 -45.05
C ALA A 464 -14.85 -21.54 -44.33
N SER A 465 -15.40 -20.80 -43.36
CA SER A 465 -16.53 -21.24 -42.55
C SER A 465 -17.92 -20.87 -43.10
N THR A 466 -18.00 -20.24 -44.29
CA THR A 466 -19.27 -19.70 -44.83
C THR A 466 -20.00 -20.64 -45.80
N ASP A 467 -19.51 -21.86 -46.04
CA ASP A 467 -20.05 -22.76 -47.08
C ASP A 467 -20.82 -23.98 -46.54
N VAL A 468 -21.30 -23.93 -45.29
CA VAL A 468 -22.14 -25.01 -44.70
C VAL A 468 -23.42 -24.42 -44.14
N ALA A 469 -24.25 -23.85 -45.02
CA ALA A 469 -25.62 -23.46 -44.70
C ALA A 469 -26.52 -23.57 -45.94
N GLU A 470 -26.61 -24.77 -46.52
CA GLU A 470 -27.77 -25.18 -47.30
C GLU A 470 -27.94 -26.70 -47.09
N VAL A 471 -29.18 -27.15 -46.92
CA VAL A 471 -29.62 -28.48 -46.41
C VAL A 471 -29.77 -28.56 -44.88
N VAL A 472 -30.87 -27.98 -44.38
CA VAL A 472 -31.96 -28.70 -43.67
C VAL A 472 -33.28 -28.02 -44.04
#